data_AF-A0AAW0Y9A7-F1
#
_entry.id   AF-A0AAW0Y9A7-F1
#
_cell.length_a   1.000
_cell.length_b   1.000
_cell.length_c   1.000
_cell.angle_alpha   90.00
_cell.angle_beta   90.00
_cell.angle_gamma   90.00
#
_symmetry.space_group_name_H-M   'P 1'
#
loop_
_entity.id
_entity.type
_entity.pdbx_description
1 polymer ?
#
loop_
_entity_poly.entity_id
_entity_poly.type
_entity_poly.pdbx_seq_one_letter_code
_entity_poly.pdbx_strand_id
1 'polypeptide(L)'
;MLNQTNIGNNNNKFYIIQVNEDAGRYICFTRWGRVGEEGQSNSDCSKEVEAAIKSFKKKFKDKTKNDWDNRDNFTPHPGKYTLIEIDEDDDDEEEDNDAVDGVEPSRQLVTFTGSCSLPYRTQLMIKLIFSDDMFVNQMSHMKLDVKKMPLGKLSKQQIAKGLEALMDIEEAIKKNKPRKVLMELSSKFFTLVPHNFGRSVPPVIADDSVVQEKKEVMLTLSDIELTQSLQKDKSKKDIHPLLEKYEMLECVLSLLDKKSEEFKMLQTYSTACPNTRKGPLLDAWRVDRKGEKTQICQP
;
A
#
# COMPACT_ATOMS: atom_id res chain seq x y z
N MET A 1 -7.82 4.64 11.33
CA MET A 1 -8.84 3.56 11.11
C MET A 1 -8.73 2.48 12.18
N LEU A 2 -9.79 1.71 12.49
CA LEU A 2 -9.72 0.55 13.40
C LEU A 2 -9.98 -0.78 12.68
N ASN A 3 -9.30 -1.85 13.07
CA ASN A 3 -9.47 -3.19 12.50
C ASN A 3 -9.49 -4.29 13.56
N GLN A 4 -10.17 -5.40 13.27
CA GLN A 4 -10.24 -6.58 14.13
C GLN A 4 -10.41 -7.86 13.30
N THR A 5 -9.46 -8.78 13.46
CA THR A 5 -9.56 -10.13 12.91
C THR A 5 -9.50 -11.19 14.01
N ASN A 6 -10.39 -12.16 13.93
CA ASN A 6 -10.36 -13.37 14.75
C ASN A 6 -10.84 -14.55 13.89
N ILE A 7 -9.89 -15.42 13.53
CA ILE A 7 -10.13 -16.58 12.68
C ILE A 7 -11.15 -17.53 13.30
N GLY A 8 -11.01 -17.83 14.59
CA GLY A 8 -11.87 -18.80 15.30
C GLY A 8 -13.36 -18.45 15.24
N ASN A 9 -13.68 -17.15 15.23
CA ASN A 9 -15.05 -16.65 15.16
C ASN A 9 -15.44 -16.09 13.78
N ASN A 10 -14.62 -16.29 12.74
CA ASN A 10 -14.79 -15.70 11.40
C ASN A 10 -15.06 -14.17 11.43
N ASN A 11 -14.40 -13.47 12.34
CA ASN A 11 -14.45 -12.02 12.39
C ASN A 11 -13.30 -11.45 11.55
N ASN A 12 -13.64 -10.53 10.65
CA ASN A 12 -12.69 -9.70 9.90
C ASN A 12 -13.41 -8.37 9.64
N LYS A 13 -13.27 -7.43 10.58
CA LYS A 13 -14.16 -6.26 10.72
C LYS A 13 -13.35 -4.98 10.83
N PHE A 14 -13.81 -3.94 10.14
CA PHE A 14 -13.28 -2.59 10.28
C PHE A 14 -14.25 -1.67 11.01
N TYR A 15 -13.72 -0.59 11.56
CA TYR A 15 -14.51 0.51 12.14
C TYR A 15 -13.76 1.82 11.88
N ILE A 16 -14.41 2.75 11.17
CA ILE A 16 -13.91 4.10 10.88
C ILE A 16 -14.70 5.07 11.75
N ILE A 17 -13.99 6.03 12.32
CA ILE A 17 -14.55 7.14 13.11
C ILE A 17 -13.87 8.39 12.58
N GLN A 18 -14.63 9.38 12.20
CA GLN A 18 -14.14 10.66 11.70
C GLN A 18 -14.95 11.80 12.34
N VAL A 19 -14.32 12.96 12.49
CA VAL A 19 -15.00 14.20 12.88
C VAL A 19 -14.78 15.17 11.73
N ASN A 20 -15.86 15.57 11.09
CA ASN A 20 -15.82 16.45 9.93
C ASN A 20 -16.61 17.72 10.23
N GLU A 21 -16.25 18.82 9.57
CA GLU A 21 -17.03 20.05 9.57
C GLU A 21 -17.76 20.20 8.23
N ASP A 22 -19.05 20.52 8.28
CA ASP A 22 -19.88 20.81 7.11
C ASP A 22 -20.76 22.04 7.40
N ALA A 23 -20.53 23.13 6.66
CA ALA A 23 -21.27 24.38 6.75
C ALA A 23 -21.51 24.89 8.21
N GLY A 24 -20.48 24.84 9.05
CA GLY A 24 -20.54 25.27 10.45
C GLY A 24 -21.25 24.29 11.41
N ARG A 25 -21.47 23.05 10.97
CA ARG A 25 -21.89 21.92 11.83
C ARG A 25 -20.78 20.89 11.90
N TYR A 26 -20.65 20.25 13.05
CA TYR A 26 -19.65 19.23 13.30
C TYR A 26 -20.32 17.86 13.33
N ILE A 27 -19.82 16.95 12.50
CA ILE A 27 -20.39 15.61 12.31
C ILE A 27 -19.40 14.58 12.81
N CYS A 28 -19.80 13.78 13.79
CA CYS A 28 -19.09 12.55 14.14
C CYS A 28 -19.61 11.41 13.25
N PHE A 29 -18.88 11.13 12.19
CA PHE A 29 -19.16 10.06 11.26
C PHE A 29 -18.58 8.73 11.75
N THR A 30 -19.36 7.66 11.59
CA THR A 30 -18.90 6.30 11.85
C THR A 30 -19.31 5.37 10.75
N ARG A 31 -18.40 4.47 10.36
CA ARG A 31 -18.66 3.44 9.35
C ARG A 31 -18.04 2.12 9.77
N TRP A 32 -18.76 1.02 9.66
CA TRP A 32 -18.29 -0.28 10.11
C TRP A 32 -18.86 -1.41 9.27
N GLY A 33 -18.12 -2.51 9.22
CA GLY A 33 -18.56 -3.67 8.46
C GLY A 33 -17.47 -4.71 8.32
N ARG A 34 -17.66 -5.62 7.37
CA ARG A 34 -16.64 -6.60 7.00
C ARG A 34 -15.56 -5.94 6.12
N VAL A 35 -14.29 -6.28 6.32
CA VAL A 35 -13.20 -5.78 5.45
C VAL A 35 -13.48 -6.22 4.00
N GLY A 36 -13.27 -5.32 3.03
CA GLY A 36 -13.67 -5.49 1.63
C GLY A 36 -15.12 -5.13 1.28
N GLU A 37 -16.01 -4.96 2.25
CA GLU A 37 -17.42 -4.56 2.03
C GLU A 37 -17.66 -3.11 2.46
N GLU A 38 -18.72 -2.51 1.94
CA GLU A 38 -19.06 -1.11 2.27
C GLU A 38 -19.48 -0.93 3.73
N GLY A 39 -20.21 -1.89 4.29
CA GLY A 39 -20.69 -1.85 5.66
C GLY A 39 -21.88 -0.91 5.88
N GLN A 40 -22.11 -0.54 7.14
CA GLN A 40 -23.13 0.41 7.57
C GLN A 40 -22.44 1.70 8.04
N SER A 41 -23.17 2.81 8.01
CA SER A 41 -22.71 4.09 8.52
C SER A 41 -23.73 4.74 9.44
N ASN A 42 -23.25 5.68 10.26
CA ASN A 42 -24.07 6.57 11.07
C ASN A 42 -23.36 7.92 11.23
N SER A 43 -24.14 8.99 11.29
CA SER A 43 -23.65 10.36 11.39
C SER A 43 -24.35 11.07 12.54
N ASP A 44 -23.59 11.46 13.57
CA ASP A 44 -24.13 12.24 14.69
C ASP A 44 -23.74 13.71 14.50
N CYS A 45 -24.73 14.58 14.25
CA CYS A 45 -24.51 16.00 13.97
C CYS A 45 -24.63 16.85 15.25
N SER A 46 -23.74 17.84 15.39
CA SER A 46 -23.69 18.80 16.49
C SER A 46 -23.40 20.21 15.98
N LYS A 47 -23.84 21.23 16.73
CA LYS A 47 -23.44 22.63 16.49
C LYS A 47 -22.11 22.99 17.16
N GLU A 48 -21.69 22.21 18.16
CA GLU A 48 -20.46 22.43 18.91
C GLU A 48 -19.43 21.37 18.55
N VAL A 49 -18.22 21.81 18.22
CA VAL A 49 -17.08 20.94 17.89
C VAL A 49 -16.74 20.00 19.05
N GLU A 50 -16.79 20.51 20.27
CA GLU A 50 -16.44 19.74 21.47
C GLU A 50 -17.39 18.57 21.72
N ALA A 51 -18.66 18.72 21.38
CA ALA A 51 -19.62 17.62 21.47
C ALA A 51 -19.33 16.53 20.42
N ALA A 52 -18.92 16.90 19.20
CA ALA A 52 -18.51 15.94 18.17
C ALA A 52 -17.21 15.20 18.57
N ILE A 53 -16.20 15.92 19.05
CA ILE A 53 -14.95 15.35 19.58
C ILE A 53 -15.24 14.41 20.76
N LYS A 54 -16.11 14.80 21.69
CA LYS A 54 -16.49 13.95 22.83
C LYS A 54 -17.18 12.66 22.36
N SER A 55 -18.06 12.74 21.37
CA SER A 55 -18.70 11.56 20.77
C SER A 55 -17.66 10.63 20.14
N PHE A 56 -16.74 11.20 19.36
CA PHE A 56 -15.62 10.47 18.76
C PHE A 56 -14.78 9.74 19.82
N LYS A 57 -14.31 10.45 20.86
CA LYS A 57 -13.48 9.88 21.94
C LYS A 57 -14.21 8.76 22.68
N LYS A 58 -15.51 8.94 22.95
CA LYS A 58 -16.36 7.91 23.56
C LYS A 58 -16.42 6.66 22.68
N LYS A 59 -16.75 6.81 21.40
CA LYS A 59 -16.83 5.68 20.46
C LYS A 59 -15.48 4.98 20.33
N PHE A 60 -14.37 5.73 20.23
CA PHE A 60 -13.03 5.16 20.19
C PHE A 60 -12.76 4.30 21.43
N LYS A 61 -12.95 4.84 22.63
CA LYS A 61 -12.75 4.12 23.89
C LYS A 61 -13.62 2.89 24.02
N ASP A 62 -14.89 2.95 23.61
CA ASP A 62 -15.80 1.81 23.65
C ASP A 62 -15.32 0.64 22.75
N LYS A 63 -14.75 0.97 21.59
CA LYS A 63 -14.29 -0.02 20.60
C LYS A 63 -12.87 -0.55 20.86
N THR A 64 -11.99 0.25 21.45
CA THR A 64 -10.57 -0.10 21.64
C THR A 64 -10.18 -0.35 23.10
N LYS A 65 -10.97 0.13 24.08
CA LYS A 65 -10.61 0.26 25.50
C LYS A 65 -9.42 1.19 25.78
N ASN A 66 -8.98 1.97 24.80
CA ASN A 66 -7.90 2.95 24.94
C ASN A 66 -8.47 4.37 24.93
N ASP A 67 -7.81 5.30 25.60
CA ASP A 67 -8.14 6.72 25.53
C ASP A 67 -7.50 7.35 24.29
N TRP A 68 -8.28 8.11 23.52
CA TRP A 68 -7.79 8.74 22.28
C TRP A 68 -6.63 9.71 22.52
N ASP A 69 -6.70 10.46 23.63
CA ASP A 69 -5.67 11.43 23.99
C ASP A 69 -4.33 10.77 24.35
N ASN A 70 -4.33 9.46 24.63
CA ASN A 70 -3.15 8.66 24.90
C ASN A 70 -2.94 7.56 23.84
N ARG A 71 -3.31 7.83 22.59
CA ARG A 71 -3.23 6.86 21.48
C ARG A 71 -1.81 6.39 21.16
N ASP A 72 -0.78 7.17 21.47
CA ASP A 72 0.61 6.78 21.22
C ASP A 72 1.05 5.60 22.11
N ASN A 73 0.38 5.40 23.24
CA ASN A 73 0.57 4.26 24.15
C ASN A 73 -0.50 3.17 23.96
N PHE A 74 -1.00 3.00 22.72
CA PHE A 74 -2.07 2.05 22.41
C PHE A 74 -1.71 0.61 22.82
N THR A 75 -2.60 -0.03 23.58
CA THR A 75 -2.47 -1.45 23.93
C THR A 75 -3.61 -2.27 23.31
N PRO A 76 -3.33 -3.25 22.44
CA PRO A 76 -4.34 -4.16 21.91
C PRO A 76 -5.00 -4.99 23.02
N HIS A 77 -6.33 -5.09 23.00
CA HIS A 77 -7.09 -5.89 23.96
C HIS A 77 -7.83 -7.05 23.26
N PRO A 78 -7.85 -8.26 23.86
CA PRO A 78 -8.60 -9.39 23.32
C PRO A 78 -10.05 -9.05 23.04
N GLY A 79 -10.52 -9.37 21.83
CA GLY A 79 -11.91 -9.13 21.42
C GLY A 79 -12.26 -7.65 21.18
N LYS A 80 -11.29 -6.74 21.19
CA LYS A 80 -11.46 -5.33 20.82
C LYS A 80 -10.77 -5.00 19.50
N TYR A 81 -11.05 -3.82 18.97
CA TYR A 81 -10.43 -3.32 17.75
C TYR A 81 -9.03 -2.77 18.04
N THR A 82 -8.14 -2.90 17.08
CA THR A 82 -6.79 -2.33 17.08
C THR A 82 -6.75 -1.10 16.18
N LEU A 83 -6.03 -0.06 16.61
CA LEU A 83 -5.78 1.12 15.79
C LEU A 83 -4.79 0.77 14.66
N ILE A 84 -5.17 1.12 13.43
CA ILE A 84 -4.31 1.08 12.25
C ILE A 84 -3.92 2.52 11.94
N GLU A 85 -2.62 2.77 12.06
CA GLU A 85 -1.99 4.03 11.68
C GLU A 85 -1.99 4.10 10.16
N ILE A 86 -2.72 5.11 9.68
CA ILE A 86 -2.75 5.48 8.29
C ILE A 86 -2.04 6.83 8.24
N ASP A 87 -1.03 6.97 7.39
CA ASP A 87 -0.38 8.26 7.15
C ASP A 87 -1.37 9.08 6.32
N GLU A 88 -2.21 9.83 7.04
CA GLU A 88 -3.04 10.91 6.54
C GLU A 88 -2.19 12.19 6.61
N ASP A 89 -1.09 12.23 5.85
CA ASP A 89 -0.45 13.51 5.56
C ASP A 89 -1.37 14.23 4.56
N ASP A 90 -2.17 15.13 5.13
CA ASP A 90 -2.92 16.19 4.48
C ASP A 90 -1.98 16.99 3.58
N ASP A 91 -2.23 16.96 2.28
CA ASP A 91 -2.09 18.13 1.42
C ASP A 91 -3.16 18.02 0.33
N ASP A 92 -4.14 18.91 0.45
CA ASP A 92 -5.05 19.52 -0.53
C ASP A 92 -4.73 19.35 -2.03
N GLU A 93 -4.70 18.12 -2.53
CA GLU A 93 -5.19 17.85 -3.87
C GLU A 93 -6.47 17.03 -3.71
N GLU A 94 -7.60 17.64 -4.05
CA GLU A 94 -8.86 16.95 -4.31
C GLU A 94 -8.62 15.87 -5.38
N GLU A 95 -8.11 14.71 -4.99
CA GLU A 95 -8.44 13.48 -5.68
C GLU A 95 -9.91 13.20 -5.34
N ASP A 96 -10.76 13.80 -6.17
CA ASP A 96 -12.19 13.59 -6.32
C ASP A 96 -12.48 12.07 -6.35
N ASN A 97 -12.55 11.49 -5.16
CA ASN A 97 -13.06 10.16 -4.90
C ASN A 97 -14.48 10.29 -4.37
N ASP A 98 -15.28 11.16 -5.00
CA ASP A 98 -16.72 11.04 -4.93
C ASP A 98 -17.13 9.72 -5.59
N ALA A 99 -17.31 8.73 -4.72
CA ALA A 99 -18.15 7.59 -5.01
C ALA A 99 -19.59 8.09 -5.24
N VAL A 100 -19.91 8.41 -6.50
CA VAL A 100 -21.29 8.47 -6.99
C VAL A 100 -21.41 7.55 -8.20
N ASP A 101 -22.50 6.77 -8.18
CA ASP A 101 -22.91 5.76 -9.15
C ASP A 101 -22.46 5.95 -10.62
N GLY A 102 -21.99 4.84 -11.21
CA GLY A 102 -22.39 4.47 -12.56
C GLY A 102 -21.82 5.26 -13.75
N VAL A 103 -20.56 5.70 -13.71
CA VAL A 103 -19.88 6.22 -14.92
C VAL A 103 -18.55 5.49 -15.14
N GLU A 104 -18.33 5.05 -16.38
CA GLU A 104 -17.07 4.46 -16.87
C GLU A 104 -15.85 5.29 -16.40
N PRO A 105 -14.67 4.66 -16.19
CA PRO A 105 -13.49 5.37 -15.73
C PRO A 105 -13.15 6.48 -16.72
N SER A 106 -13.45 7.72 -16.32
CA SER A 106 -13.02 8.92 -16.99
C SER A 106 -11.49 8.94 -16.90
N ARG A 107 -10.83 8.44 -17.94
CA ARG A 107 -9.43 8.72 -18.20
C ARG A 107 -9.31 10.20 -18.52
N GLN A 108 -9.30 11.05 -17.50
CA GLN A 108 -8.81 12.42 -17.64
C GLN A 108 -7.32 12.32 -17.96
N LEU A 109 -7.03 12.31 -19.26
CA LEU A 109 -5.70 12.57 -19.77
C LEU A 109 -5.29 13.93 -19.24
N VAL A 110 -4.30 13.97 -18.35
CA VAL A 110 -3.61 15.21 -17.96
C VAL A 110 -3.22 15.92 -19.26
N THR A 111 -3.91 17.00 -19.60
CA THR A 111 -3.64 17.77 -20.81
C THR A 111 -2.37 18.58 -20.58
N PHE A 112 -1.22 17.99 -20.92
CA PHE A 112 0.04 18.70 -20.89
C PHE A 112 0.40 19.24 -22.28
N THR A 113 0.59 20.55 -22.37
CA THR A 113 1.13 21.23 -23.55
C THR A 113 2.65 21.39 -23.40
N GLY A 114 3.41 20.37 -23.82
CA GLY A 114 4.86 20.44 -23.95
C GLY A 114 5.46 19.11 -24.42
N SER A 115 6.53 19.16 -25.22
CA SER A 115 7.19 17.95 -25.71
C SER A 115 7.97 17.25 -24.60
N CYS A 116 7.74 15.95 -24.38
CA CYS A 116 8.59 15.13 -23.51
C CYS A 116 9.94 14.91 -24.21
N SER A 117 11.03 15.36 -23.60
CA SER A 117 12.40 15.23 -24.13
C SER A 117 12.93 13.79 -24.11
N LEU A 118 12.24 12.87 -23.43
CA LEU A 118 12.65 11.47 -23.34
C LEU A 118 12.40 10.72 -24.66
N PRO A 119 13.27 9.77 -25.04
CA PRO A 119 13.00 8.87 -26.16
C PRO A 119 11.68 8.11 -25.99
N TYR A 120 10.92 7.91 -27.06
CA TYR A 120 9.61 7.25 -27.02
C TYR A 120 9.63 5.88 -26.31
N ARG A 121 10.65 5.06 -26.56
CA ARG A 121 10.81 3.76 -25.88
C ARG A 121 11.03 3.91 -24.38
N THR A 122 11.80 4.91 -23.96
CA THR A 122 12.00 5.24 -22.56
C THR A 122 10.70 5.75 -21.93
N GLN A 123 9.92 6.57 -22.63
CA GLN A 123 8.59 6.99 -22.14
C GLN A 123 7.66 5.80 -21.88
N LEU A 124 7.63 4.81 -22.78
CA LEU A 124 6.83 3.59 -22.58
C LEU A 124 7.29 2.78 -21.36
N MET A 125 8.60 2.65 -21.16
CA MET A 125 9.16 1.99 -19.99
C MET A 125 8.82 2.74 -18.71
N ILE A 126 8.93 4.07 -18.68
CA ILE A 126 8.54 4.88 -17.52
C ILE A 126 7.04 4.73 -17.22
N LYS A 127 6.18 4.75 -18.25
CA LYS A 127 4.74 4.47 -18.07
C LYS A 127 4.49 3.08 -17.49
N LEU A 128 5.27 2.08 -17.90
CA LEU A 128 5.13 0.71 -17.43
C LEU A 128 5.51 0.56 -15.95
N ILE A 129 6.68 1.06 -15.56
CA ILE A 129 7.18 0.88 -14.18
C ILE A 129 6.45 1.77 -13.16
N PHE A 130 5.81 2.86 -13.60
CA PHE A 130 4.97 3.73 -12.79
C PHE A 130 3.47 3.56 -13.10
N SER A 131 3.04 2.36 -13.51
CA SER A 131 1.63 2.07 -13.83
C SER A 131 0.84 1.72 -12.56
N ASP A 132 -0.06 2.61 -12.14
CA ASP A 132 -0.92 2.39 -10.96
C ASP A 132 -1.80 1.14 -11.12
N ASP A 133 -2.31 0.88 -12.32
CA ASP A 133 -3.09 -0.32 -12.64
C ASP A 133 -2.32 -1.62 -12.36
N MET A 134 -1.03 -1.68 -12.72
CA MET A 134 -0.20 -2.86 -12.44
C MET A 134 -0.06 -3.08 -10.94
N PHE A 135 0.09 -2.00 -10.16
CA PHE A 135 0.16 -2.08 -8.70
C PHE A 135 -1.18 -2.53 -8.09
N VAL A 136 -2.29 -1.91 -8.48
CA VAL A 136 -3.63 -2.29 -8.00
C VAL A 136 -3.92 -3.75 -8.29
N ASN A 137 -3.60 -4.22 -9.50
CA ASN A 137 -3.79 -5.62 -9.88
C ASN A 137 -2.94 -6.56 -9.03
N GLN A 138 -1.66 -6.26 -8.82
CA GLN A 138 -0.75 -7.07 -8.00
C GLN A 138 -1.25 -7.17 -6.54
N MET A 139 -1.72 -6.05 -5.97
CA MET A 139 -2.25 -5.99 -4.61
C MET A 139 -3.58 -6.76 -4.46
N SER A 140 -4.42 -6.72 -5.51
CA SER A 140 -5.68 -7.49 -5.54
C SER A 140 -5.42 -9.00 -5.55
N HIS A 141 -4.40 -9.47 -6.29
CA HIS A 141 -3.98 -10.87 -6.30
C HIS A 141 -3.55 -11.33 -4.90
N MET A 142 -2.98 -10.43 -4.11
CA MET A 142 -2.52 -10.67 -2.73
C MET A 142 -3.64 -10.56 -1.67
N LYS A 143 -4.88 -10.28 -2.09
CA LYS A 143 -6.09 -10.11 -1.25
C LYS A 143 -6.00 -8.95 -0.24
N LEU A 144 -5.22 -7.92 -0.56
CA LEU A 144 -5.20 -6.69 0.21
C LEU A 144 -6.41 -5.81 -0.14
N ASP A 145 -6.95 -5.10 0.85
CA ASP A 145 -8.09 -4.19 0.64
C ASP A 145 -7.61 -2.85 0.10
N VAL A 146 -7.34 -2.79 -1.20
CA VAL A 146 -6.83 -1.59 -1.91
C VAL A 146 -7.79 -0.40 -1.80
N LYS A 147 -9.10 -0.64 -1.62
CA LYS A 147 -10.10 0.43 -1.44
C LYS A 147 -9.96 1.13 -0.09
N LYS A 148 -9.58 0.40 0.96
CA LYS A 148 -9.44 0.94 2.33
C LYS A 148 -8.01 1.30 2.68
N MET A 149 -7.06 0.82 1.89
CA MET A 149 -5.67 1.22 1.90
C MET A 149 -5.29 1.66 0.49
N PRO A 150 -5.71 2.88 0.08
CA PRO A 150 -5.14 3.49 -1.12
C PRO A 150 -3.61 3.51 -0.95
N LEU A 151 -2.93 3.17 -2.04
CA LEU A 151 -1.52 2.82 -2.07
C LEU A 151 -0.69 3.86 -1.28
N GLY A 152 0.14 3.37 -0.35
CA GLY A 152 1.09 4.16 0.45
C GLY A 152 0.53 5.00 1.60
N LYS A 153 -0.74 4.83 1.98
CA LYS A 153 -1.23 5.39 3.26
C LYS A 153 -0.96 4.49 4.47
N LEU A 154 -0.35 3.31 4.31
CA LEU A 154 0.01 2.48 5.46
C LEU A 154 1.34 2.99 6.02
N SER A 155 1.36 3.41 7.29
CA SER A 155 2.57 4.00 7.84
C SER A 155 3.75 3.04 7.87
N LYS A 156 4.98 3.56 7.79
CA LYS A 156 6.22 2.78 7.98
C LYS A 156 6.18 1.94 9.26
N GLN A 157 5.61 2.51 10.32
CA GLN A 157 5.44 1.83 11.61
C GLN A 157 4.47 0.66 11.50
N GLN A 158 3.37 0.82 10.77
CA GLN A 158 2.38 -0.23 10.58
C GLN A 158 2.92 -1.36 9.68
N ILE A 159 3.73 -1.04 8.67
CA ILE A 159 4.46 -2.03 7.86
C ILE A 159 5.43 -2.84 8.73
N ALA A 160 6.20 -2.17 9.58
CA ALA A 160 7.13 -2.82 10.51
C ALA A 160 6.40 -3.76 11.49
N LYS A 161 5.30 -3.30 12.10
CA LYS A 161 4.42 -4.13 12.97
C LYS A 161 3.90 -5.38 12.23
N GLY A 162 3.56 -5.24 10.95
CA GLY A 162 3.12 -6.36 10.10
C GLY A 162 4.22 -7.39 9.83
N LEU A 163 5.45 -6.93 9.54
CA LEU A 163 6.62 -7.79 9.36
C LEU A 163 6.99 -8.53 10.65
N GLU A 164 6.97 -7.84 11.79
CA GLU A 164 7.21 -8.44 13.11
C GLU A 164 6.20 -9.58 13.39
N ALA A 165 4.91 -9.35 13.10
CA ALA A 165 3.90 -10.38 13.24
C ALA A 165 4.14 -11.60 12.32
N LEU A 166 4.71 -11.40 11.12
CA LEU A 166 5.10 -12.51 10.24
C LEU A 166 6.33 -13.26 10.76
N MET A 167 7.29 -12.55 11.39
CA MET A 167 8.43 -13.17 12.06
C MET A 167 7.99 -14.03 13.25
N ASP A 168 7.04 -13.54 14.06
CA ASP A 168 6.43 -14.32 15.14
C ASP A 168 5.80 -15.63 14.61
N ILE A 169 5.08 -15.56 13.48
CA ILE A 169 4.46 -16.73 12.83
C ILE A 169 5.54 -17.70 12.34
N GLU A 170 6.56 -17.20 11.65
CA GLU A 170 7.67 -18.02 11.16
C GLU A 170 8.37 -18.77 12.30
N GLU A 171 8.65 -18.08 13.41
CA GLU A 171 9.26 -18.68 14.59
C GLU A 171 8.35 -19.73 15.22
N ALA A 172 7.05 -19.47 15.29
CA ALA A 172 6.06 -20.42 15.79
C ALA A 172 5.97 -21.69 14.91
N ILE A 173 6.08 -21.55 13.58
CA ILE A 173 6.15 -22.67 12.64
C ILE A 173 7.44 -23.47 12.87
N LYS A 174 8.60 -22.81 12.95
CA LYS A 174 9.91 -23.45 13.20
C LYS A 174 9.93 -24.22 14.54
N LYS A 175 9.28 -23.67 15.57
CA LYS A 175 9.12 -24.30 16.90
C LYS A 175 7.98 -25.31 16.96
N ASN A 176 7.34 -25.63 15.83
CA ASN A 176 6.21 -26.56 15.69
C ASN A 176 5.10 -26.31 16.73
N LYS A 177 4.74 -25.03 16.92
CA LYS A 177 3.71 -24.62 17.88
C LYS A 177 2.33 -25.14 17.45
N PRO A 178 1.42 -25.37 18.41
CA PRO A 178 0.09 -25.91 18.10
C PRO A 178 -0.69 -24.93 17.20
N ARG A 179 -1.56 -25.49 16.35
CA ARG A 179 -2.39 -24.73 15.39
C ARG A 179 -3.17 -23.56 16.02
N LYS A 180 -3.57 -23.70 17.29
CA LYS A 180 -4.25 -22.63 18.03
C LYS A 180 -3.38 -21.36 18.16
N VAL A 181 -2.08 -21.53 18.44
CA VAL A 181 -1.13 -20.41 18.53
C VAL A 181 -0.93 -19.77 17.16
N LEU A 182 -0.79 -20.59 16.10
CA LEU A 182 -0.69 -20.08 14.72
C LEU A 182 -1.95 -19.30 14.31
N MET A 183 -3.13 -19.74 14.74
CA MET A 183 -4.39 -19.05 14.50
C MET A 183 -4.45 -17.69 15.21
N GLU A 184 -3.98 -17.60 16.45
CA GLU A 184 -3.89 -16.34 17.20
C GLU A 184 -2.91 -15.36 16.53
N LEU A 185 -1.71 -15.84 16.15
CA LEU A 185 -0.71 -15.03 15.46
C LEU A 185 -1.18 -14.60 14.05
N SER A 186 -1.82 -15.49 13.29
CA SER A 186 -2.42 -15.15 12.00
C SER A 186 -3.53 -14.09 12.16
N SER A 187 -4.34 -14.21 13.23
CA SER A 187 -5.37 -13.21 13.54
C SER A 187 -4.75 -11.85 13.90
N LYS A 188 -3.63 -11.84 14.64
CA LYS A 188 -2.83 -10.62 14.93
C LYS A 188 -2.34 -9.98 13.63
N PHE A 189 -1.72 -10.76 12.73
CA PHE A 189 -1.25 -10.27 11.43
C PHE A 189 -2.37 -9.65 10.60
N PHE A 190 -3.50 -10.35 10.40
CA PHE A 190 -4.63 -9.80 9.62
C PHE A 190 -5.40 -8.68 10.33
N THR A 191 -5.18 -8.49 11.63
CA THR A 191 -5.65 -7.30 12.34
C THR A 191 -4.77 -6.10 11.99
N LEU A 192 -3.45 -6.28 11.96
CA LEU A 192 -2.49 -5.23 11.62
C LEU A 192 -2.48 -4.89 10.12
N VAL A 193 -2.70 -5.88 9.26
CA VAL A 193 -2.70 -5.72 7.80
C VAL A 193 -4.07 -6.18 7.28
N PRO A 194 -5.03 -5.25 7.08
CA PRO A 194 -6.36 -5.62 6.64
C PRO A 194 -6.37 -6.35 5.29
N HIS A 195 -6.98 -7.53 5.27
CA HIS A 195 -7.13 -8.35 4.06
C HIS A 195 -8.60 -8.57 3.75
N ASN A 196 -8.93 -8.62 2.46
CA ASN A 196 -10.27 -8.96 2.00
C ASN A 196 -10.36 -10.46 1.71
N PHE A 197 -11.06 -11.19 2.58
CA PHE A 197 -11.33 -12.62 2.40
C PHE A 197 -12.73 -12.91 1.87
N GLY A 198 -13.49 -11.89 1.46
CA GLY A 198 -14.92 -12.01 1.20
C GLY A 198 -15.63 -12.64 2.40
N ARG A 199 -16.63 -13.49 2.19
CA ARG A 199 -17.38 -14.17 3.27
C ARG A 199 -16.65 -15.38 3.88
N SER A 200 -15.52 -15.78 3.32
CA SER A 200 -14.72 -16.92 3.79
C SER A 200 -13.99 -16.61 5.09
N VAL A 201 -13.75 -17.66 5.88
CA VAL A 201 -12.93 -17.56 7.10
C VAL A 201 -11.49 -17.17 6.70
N PRO A 202 -10.87 -16.19 7.38
CA PRO A 202 -9.46 -15.89 7.12
C PRO A 202 -8.58 -17.14 7.35
N PRO A 203 -7.65 -17.46 6.44
CA PRO A 203 -6.86 -18.68 6.52
C PRO A 203 -5.85 -18.63 7.68
N VAL A 204 -5.51 -19.77 8.27
CA VAL A 204 -4.38 -19.84 9.22
C VAL A 204 -3.09 -19.94 8.42
N ILE A 205 -2.14 -19.05 8.69
CA ILE A 205 -0.79 -19.10 8.12
C ILE A 205 0.00 -20.17 8.89
N ALA A 206 0.25 -21.30 8.25
CA ALA A 206 0.94 -22.44 8.85
C ALA A 206 2.11 -22.97 8.01
N ASP A 207 2.26 -22.48 6.78
CA ASP A 207 3.28 -22.92 5.83
C ASP A 207 4.32 -21.81 5.63
N ASP A 208 5.61 -22.18 5.65
CA ASP A 208 6.71 -21.22 5.47
C ASP A 208 6.62 -20.50 4.11
N SER A 209 6.23 -21.23 3.05
CA SER A 209 6.02 -20.63 1.72
C SER A 209 5.01 -19.48 1.74
N VAL A 210 3.93 -19.60 2.52
CA VAL A 210 2.91 -18.54 2.63
C VAL A 210 3.44 -17.38 3.45
N VAL A 211 4.27 -17.63 4.47
CA VAL A 211 4.95 -16.58 5.23
C VAL A 211 5.89 -15.79 4.33
N GLN A 212 6.70 -16.46 3.49
CA GLN A 212 7.62 -15.79 2.57
C GLN A 212 6.87 -14.94 1.54
N GLU A 213 5.79 -15.48 0.95
CA GLU A 213 4.92 -14.70 0.05
C GLU A 213 4.40 -13.44 0.75
N LYS A 214 3.90 -13.57 1.98
CA LYS A 214 3.41 -12.42 2.76
C LYS A 214 4.49 -11.42 3.14
N LYS A 215 5.73 -11.86 3.39
CA LYS A 215 6.87 -10.96 3.63
C LYS A 215 7.23 -10.18 2.37
N GLU A 216 7.24 -10.84 1.21
CA GLU A 216 7.47 -10.19 -0.08
C GLU A 216 6.44 -9.09 -0.35
N VAL A 217 5.16 -9.34 -0.01
CA VAL A 217 4.11 -8.32 -0.07
C VAL A 217 4.41 -7.12 0.82
N MET A 218 4.82 -7.35 2.08
CA MET A 218 5.14 -6.27 3.02
C MET A 218 6.37 -5.46 2.58
N LEU A 219 7.39 -6.10 2.00
CA LEU A 219 8.54 -5.42 1.43
C LEU A 219 8.14 -4.58 0.22
N THR A 220 7.31 -5.13 -0.67
CA THR A 220 6.75 -4.40 -1.81
C THR A 220 5.97 -3.16 -1.35
N LEU A 221 5.17 -3.30 -0.29
CA LEU A 221 4.45 -2.17 0.32
C LEU A 221 5.40 -1.10 0.86
N SER A 222 6.52 -1.51 1.48
CA SER A 222 7.56 -0.59 1.96
C SER A 222 8.21 0.18 0.81
N ASP A 223 8.51 -0.50 -0.30
CA ASP A 223 9.10 0.13 -1.49
C ASP A 223 8.11 1.12 -2.14
N ILE A 224 6.81 0.79 -2.15
CA ILE A 224 5.75 1.68 -2.65
C ILE A 224 5.64 2.93 -1.79
N GLU A 225 5.56 2.78 -0.47
CA GLU A 225 5.48 3.92 0.45
C GLU A 225 6.69 4.85 0.27
N LEU A 226 7.91 4.29 0.25
CA LEU A 226 9.13 5.07 -0.02
C LEU A 226 9.09 5.78 -1.38
N THR A 227 8.63 5.08 -2.42
CA THR A 227 8.54 5.65 -3.78
C THR A 227 7.56 6.82 -3.80
N GLN A 228 6.42 6.71 -3.11
CA GLN A 228 5.45 7.79 -3.03
C GLN A 228 5.95 8.97 -2.18
N SER A 229 6.63 8.73 -1.06
CA SER A 229 7.26 9.84 -0.31
C SER A 229 8.23 10.62 -1.21
N LEU A 230 9.05 9.90 -1.98
CA LEU A 230 9.98 10.52 -2.94
C LEU A 230 9.27 11.28 -4.07
N GLN A 231 8.06 10.85 -4.46
CA GLN A 231 7.23 11.54 -5.46
C GLN A 231 6.69 12.86 -4.93
N LYS A 232 6.18 12.88 -3.70
CA LYS A 232 5.62 14.10 -3.08
C LYS A 232 6.70 15.18 -2.92
N ASP A 233 7.89 14.82 -2.43
CA ASP A 233 9.00 15.74 -2.17
C ASP A 233 9.57 16.42 -3.43
N LYS A 234 9.36 15.81 -4.61
CA LYS A 234 9.99 16.23 -5.88
C LYS A 234 9.00 16.82 -6.88
N SER A 235 7.74 17.02 -6.49
CA SER A 235 6.70 17.55 -7.37
C SER A 235 7.06 18.95 -7.88
N LYS A 236 7.36 19.08 -9.18
CA LYS A 236 7.68 20.36 -9.84
C LYS A 236 6.57 20.73 -10.79
N LYS A 237 5.83 21.81 -10.46
CA LYS A 237 4.62 22.26 -11.20
C LYS A 237 4.83 22.62 -12.69
N ASP A 238 6.06 22.69 -13.17
CA ASP A 238 6.40 23.15 -14.53
C ASP A 238 7.05 22.08 -15.45
N ILE A 239 7.12 20.80 -15.05
CA ILE A 239 7.78 19.73 -15.82
C ILE A 239 6.77 18.69 -16.33
N HIS A 240 7.02 18.14 -17.52
CA HIS A 240 6.22 17.02 -18.04
C HIS A 240 6.21 15.84 -17.05
N PRO A 241 5.05 15.27 -16.66
CA PRO A 241 4.96 14.25 -15.60
C PRO A 241 5.85 13.01 -15.80
N LEU A 242 6.00 12.53 -17.05
CA LEU A 242 6.93 11.42 -17.35
C LEU A 242 8.41 11.80 -17.17
N LEU A 243 8.78 13.05 -17.42
CA LEU A 243 10.15 13.52 -17.23
C LEU A 243 10.45 13.66 -15.73
N GLU A 244 9.49 14.16 -14.96
CA GLU A 244 9.56 14.14 -13.50
C GLU A 244 9.71 12.72 -12.95
N LYS A 245 8.87 11.77 -13.38
CA LYS A 245 9.00 10.34 -13.07
C LYS A 245 10.36 9.75 -13.42
N TYR A 246 10.95 10.19 -14.52
CA TYR A 246 12.31 9.80 -14.90
C TYR A 246 13.38 10.42 -13.99
N GLU A 247 13.30 11.72 -13.69
CA GLU A 247 14.25 12.41 -12.79
C GLU A 247 14.25 11.80 -11.38
N MET A 248 13.08 11.34 -10.90
CA MET A 248 12.94 10.68 -9.61
C MET A 248 13.76 9.40 -9.45
N LEU A 249 14.03 8.68 -10.55
CA LEU A 249 14.85 7.47 -10.52
C LEU A 249 16.33 7.76 -10.22
N GLU A 250 16.77 9.01 -10.35
CA GLU A 250 18.16 9.45 -10.17
C GLU A 250 19.17 8.59 -10.95
N CYS A 251 18.77 8.15 -12.15
CA CYS A 251 19.59 7.33 -13.03
C CYS A 251 19.50 7.83 -14.48
N VAL A 252 20.61 7.70 -15.21
CA VAL A 252 20.63 7.96 -16.65
C VAL A 252 20.38 6.65 -17.39
N LEU A 253 19.31 6.60 -18.18
CA LEU A 253 18.91 5.44 -18.97
C LEU A 253 19.17 5.70 -20.45
N SER A 254 20.13 4.99 -21.02
CA SER A 254 20.49 5.10 -22.44
C SER A 254 20.02 3.87 -23.21
N LEU A 255 19.08 4.04 -24.14
CA LEU A 255 18.57 2.94 -24.97
C LEU A 255 19.70 2.41 -25.88
N LEU A 256 19.90 1.10 -25.88
CA LEU A 256 20.87 0.44 -26.75
C LEU A 256 20.31 0.26 -28.17
N ASP A 257 21.15 0.51 -29.17
CA ASP A 257 20.83 0.18 -30.55
C ASP A 257 20.78 -1.35 -30.71
N LYS A 258 19.69 -1.86 -31.30
CA LYS A 258 19.49 -3.29 -31.56
C LYS A 258 20.55 -3.88 -32.49
N LYS A 259 21.22 -3.03 -33.29
CA LYS A 259 22.32 -3.44 -34.17
C LYS A 259 23.68 -3.50 -33.47
N SER A 260 23.80 -2.94 -32.26
CA SER A 260 25.05 -2.91 -31.51
C SER A 260 25.51 -4.32 -31.11
N GLU A 261 26.82 -4.52 -31.01
CA GLU A 261 27.40 -5.76 -30.50
C GLU A 261 26.98 -6.04 -29.05
N GLU A 262 26.82 -4.99 -28.23
CA GLU A 262 26.32 -5.08 -26.85
C GLU A 262 24.90 -5.68 -26.81
N PHE A 263 23.98 -5.20 -27.66
CA PHE A 263 22.63 -5.74 -27.73
C PHE A 263 22.60 -7.20 -28.22
N LYS A 264 23.42 -7.55 -29.22
CA LYS A 264 23.56 -8.94 -29.69
C LYS A 264 24.08 -9.86 -28.59
N MET A 265 25.05 -9.40 -27.81
CA MET A 265 25.57 -10.15 -26.65
C MET A 265 24.45 -10.39 -25.63
N LEU A 266 23.67 -9.37 -25.28
CA LEU A 266 22.53 -9.49 -24.37
C LEU A 266 21.45 -10.43 -24.93
N GLN A 267 21.20 -10.38 -26.24
CA GLN A 267 20.26 -11.28 -26.90
C GLN A 267 20.70 -12.74 -26.75
N THR A 268 21.97 -13.05 -27.04
CA THR A 268 22.54 -14.39 -26.87
C THR A 268 22.50 -14.83 -25.41
N TYR A 269 22.93 -13.95 -24.49
CA TYR A 269 22.89 -14.22 -23.05
C TYR A 269 21.46 -14.54 -22.58
N SER A 270 20.48 -13.79 -23.05
CA SER A 270 19.10 -13.96 -22.65
C SER A 270 18.48 -15.28 -23.12
N THR A 271 19.02 -15.86 -24.20
CA THR A 271 18.62 -17.18 -24.73
C THR A 271 19.45 -18.33 -24.15
N ALA A 272 20.57 -18.05 -23.50
CA ALA A 272 21.46 -19.07 -22.95
C ALA A 272 20.86 -19.82 -21.74
N CYS A 273 19.88 -19.21 -21.06
CA CYS A 273 19.16 -19.81 -19.93
C CYS A 273 17.67 -20.01 -20.24
N PRO A 274 17.30 -20.95 -21.13
CA PRO A 274 15.92 -21.12 -21.61
C PRO A 274 14.94 -21.55 -20.51
N ASN A 275 15.44 -22.11 -19.40
CA ASN A 275 14.62 -22.58 -18.28
C ASN A 275 14.18 -21.45 -17.32
N THR A 276 14.87 -20.29 -17.34
CA THR A 276 14.60 -19.18 -16.40
C THR A 276 13.97 -17.96 -17.06
N ARG A 277 14.16 -17.76 -18.38
CA ARG A 277 13.56 -16.65 -19.12
C ARG A 277 12.78 -17.17 -20.33
N LYS A 278 11.49 -16.81 -20.38
CA LYS A 278 10.62 -17.05 -21.54
C LYS A 278 10.31 -15.71 -22.23
N GLY A 279 10.49 -15.65 -23.54
CA GLY A 279 10.10 -14.51 -24.37
C GLY A 279 11.27 -13.74 -25.01
N PRO A 280 10.99 -12.93 -26.04
CA PRO A 280 12.00 -12.19 -26.78
C PRO A 280 12.58 -11.01 -25.98
N LEU A 281 13.85 -10.67 -26.22
CA LEU A 281 14.42 -9.40 -25.75
C LEU A 281 13.90 -8.28 -26.65
N LEU A 282 13.04 -7.42 -26.11
CA LEU A 282 12.42 -6.34 -26.89
C LEU A 282 13.35 -5.13 -27.01
N ASP A 283 13.76 -4.56 -25.88
CA ASP A 283 14.57 -3.36 -25.77
C ASP A 283 15.54 -3.54 -24.58
N ALA A 284 16.66 -2.81 -24.58
CA ALA A 284 17.66 -2.85 -23.52
C ALA A 284 18.19 -1.44 -23.25
N TRP A 285 18.42 -1.11 -21.99
CA TRP A 285 18.94 0.19 -21.56
C TRP A 285 20.24 -0.02 -20.78
N ARG A 286 21.23 0.83 -21.06
CA ARG A 286 22.36 1.04 -20.16
C ARG A 286 21.91 1.93 -19.01
N VAL A 287 22.14 1.47 -17.78
CA VAL A 287 21.74 2.16 -16.55
C VAL A 287 22.99 2.74 -15.89
N ASP A 288 22.97 4.04 -15.59
CA ASP A 288 24.01 4.73 -14.83
C ASP A 288 23.38 5.40 -13.62
N ARG A 289 23.48 4.76 -12.45
CA ARG A 289 22.89 5.27 -11.20
C ARG A 289 23.83 6.30 -10.56
N LYS A 290 23.25 7.39 -10.08
CA LYS A 290 24.02 8.46 -9.42
C LYS A 290 24.80 7.92 -8.22
N GLY A 291 26.12 8.12 -8.21
CA GLY A 291 27.02 7.75 -7.11
C GLY A 291 27.51 6.29 -7.09
N GLU A 292 26.93 5.40 -7.91
CA GLU A 292 27.28 3.97 -7.89
C GLU A 292 28.72 3.70 -8.36
N LYS A 293 29.16 4.39 -9.41
CA LYS A 293 30.56 4.30 -9.89
C LYS A 293 31.58 4.66 -8.81
N THR A 294 31.25 5.60 -7.93
CA THR A 294 32.15 6.03 -6.85
C THR A 294 32.16 5.02 -5.71
N GLN A 295 31.02 4.39 -5.39
CA GLN A 295 30.93 3.38 -4.33
C GLN A 295 31.60 2.06 -4.71
N ILE A 296 31.44 1.61 -5.95
CA ILE A 296 32.01 0.34 -6.42
C ILE A 296 33.53 0.44 -6.65
N CYS A 297 34.02 1.62 -7.01
CA CYS A 297 35.44 1.85 -7.30
C CYS A 297 36.25 2.33 -6.07
N GLN A 298 35.67 2.34 -4.87
CA GLN A 298 36.44 2.56 -3.64
C GLN A 298 37.14 1.25 -3.22
N PRO A 299 38.48 1.26 -3.03
CA PRO A 299 39.26 0.08 -2.65
C PRO A 299 39.02 -0.38 -1.20
#